data_AF-A0A4V6WQ79-F1
#
_entry.id   AF-A0A4V6WQ79-F1
#
_cell.length_a   1.000
_cell.length_b   1.000
_cell.length_c   1.000
_cell.angle_alpha   90.00
_cell.angle_beta   90.00
_cell.angle_gamma   90.00
#
_symmetry.space_group_name_H-M   'P 1'
#
loop_
_entity.id
_entity.type
_entity.pdbx_description
1 polymer ?
#
loop_
_entity_poly.entity_id
_entity_poly.type
_entity_poly.pdbx_seq_one_letter_code
_entity_poly.pdbx_strand_id
1 'polypeptide(L)'
;MTETEQHEHALTQKALNMLATWGKNPSIDGGENIAFSVCRQGAPSDAFIGSGDCTPFTPTGPRGTLNGQPAGFTGAPTAYFDDFSSSSPTINQVPFNFSFDLDSGKISMSGAFPDLPGSLEFFVEYIREFDGRGGKNILFHSEQASDNAGYVLAVQLVGAS
;
A
#
# COMPACT_ATOMS: atom_id res chain seq x y z
N MET A 1 17.60 -18.41 -9.11
CA MET A 1 16.95 -18.12 -7.82
C MET A 1 17.48 -19.10 -6.79
N THR A 2 17.86 -18.59 -5.63
CA THR A 2 18.22 -19.39 -4.44
C THR A 2 16.96 -19.97 -3.79
N GLU A 3 17.07 -20.98 -2.93
CA GLU A 3 15.91 -21.58 -2.24
C GLU A 3 15.15 -20.56 -1.38
N THR A 4 15.87 -19.62 -0.77
CA THR A 4 15.29 -18.52 0.03
C THR A 4 14.44 -17.59 -0.84
N GLU A 5 14.96 -17.16 -1.99
CA GLU A 5 14.23 -16.31 -2.95
C GLU A 5 12.95 -17.01 -3.47
N GLN A 6 13.00 -18.33 -3.68
CA GLN A 6 11.82 -19.10 -4.10
C GLN A 6 10.76 -19.18 -2.98
N HIS A 7 11.19 -19.33 -1.74
CA HIS A 7 10.30 -19.37 -0.59
C HIS A 7 9.61 -18.02 -0.35
N GLU A 8 10.37 -16.93 -0.36
CA GLU A 8 9.88 -15.55 -0.21
C GLU A 8 8.91 -15.18 -1.34
N HIS A 9 9.24 -15.57 -2.58
CA HIS A 9 8.33 -15.40 -3.70
C HIS A 9 7.01 -16.17 -3.49
N ALA A 10 7.06 -17.43 -3.07
CA ALA A 10 5.86 -18.23 -2.82
C ALA A 10 4.97 -17.65 -1.71
N LEU A 11 5.57 -17.14 -0.62
CA LEU A 11 4.85 -16.45 0.45
C LEU A 11 4.17 -15.17 -0.06
N THR A 12 4.89 -14.39 -0.87
CA THR A 12 4.36 -13.19 -1.52
C THR A 12 3.16 -13.52 -2.41
N GLN A 13 3.27 -14.53 -3.26
CA GLN A 13 2.15 -14.98 -4.12
C GLN A 13 0.94 -15.44 -3.29
N LYS A 14 1.16 -16.13 -2.16
CA LYS A 14 0.09 -16.53 -1.24
C LYS A 14 -0.60 -15.32 -0.61
N ALA A 15 0.16 -14.32 -0.18
CA ALA A 15 -0.37 -13.09 0.40
C ALA A 15 -1.21 -12.29 -0.62
N LEU A 16 -0.74 -12.17 -1.87
CA LEU A 16 -1.49 -11.52 -2.94
C LEU A 16 -2.81 -12.24 -3.27
N ASN A 17 -2.81 -13.58 -3.25
CA ASN A 17 -4.05 -14.37 -3.37
C ASN A 17 -5.03 -14.10 -2.21
N MET A 18 -4.51 -13.88 -1.00
CA MET A 18 -5.34 -13.57 0.17
C MET A 18 -6.01 -12.20 0.02
N LEU A 19 -5.27 -11.17 -0.38
CA LEU A 19 -5.84 -9.84 -0.68
C LEU A 19 -6.91 -9.91 -1.76
N ALA A 20 -6.66 -10.67 -2.83
CA ALA A 20 -7.65 -10.89 -3.88
C ALA A 20 -8.93 -11.57 -3.36
N THR A 21 -8.78 -12.50 -2.40
CA THR A 21 -9.92 -13.17 -1.76
C THR A 21 -10.73 -12.21 -0.90
N TRP A 22 -10.06 -11.31 -0.17
CA TRP A 22 -10.74 -10.24 0.59
C TRP A 22 -11.56 -9.34 -0.33
N GLY A 23 -10.97 -8.88 -1.44
CA GLY A 23 -11.66 -7.99 -2.39
C GLY A 23 -12.83 -8.64 -3.13
N LYS A 24 -12.78 -9.95 -3.40
CA LYS A 24 -13.79 -10.65 -4.21
C LYS A 24 -14.98 -11.21 -3.44
N ASN A 25 -14.87 -11.38 -2.12
CA ASN A 25 -15.90 -12.09 -1.36
C ASN A 25 -16.77 -11.17 -0.51
N PRO A 26 -17.92 -10.66 -1.03
CA PRO A 26 -18.84 -9.72 -0.32
C PRO A 26 -19.32 -10.22 1.05
N SER A 27 -19.27 -11.53 1.32
CA SER A 27 -19.71 -12.12 2.59
C SER A 27 -18.63 -12.15 3.69
N ILE A 28 -17.39 -11.78 3.36
CA ILE A 28 -16.28 -11.57 4.32
C ILE A 28 -16.00 -10.06 4.32
N ASP A 29 -16.94 -9.24 4.81
CA ASP A 29 -16.88 -7.77 4.73
C ASP A 29 -16.37 -7.29 3.35
N GLY A 30 -16.90 -7.91 2.29
CA GLY A 30 -16.15 -8.07 1.07
C GLY A 30 -16.14 -6.89 0.14
N GLY A 31 -14.94 -6.41 -0.13
CA GLY A 31 -14.75 -5.28 -1.02
C GLY A 31 -15.18 -3.95 -0.41
N GLU A 32 -15.66 -3.94 0.84
CA GLU A 32 -15.92 -2.75 1.63
C GLU A 32 -15.00 -2.79 2.87
N ASN A 33 -14.16 -1.77 3.03
CA ASN A 33 -13.19 -1.57 4.12
C ASN A 33 -11.81 -2.24 3.98
N ILE A 34 -11.26 -2.29 2.75
CA ILE A 34 -9.82 -2.54 2.59
C ILE A 34 -9.08 -1.21 2.68
N ALA A 35 -8.31 -1.01 3.76
CA ALA A 35 -7.47 0.17 3.94
C ALA A 35 -6.00 -0.19 3.76
N PHE A 36 -5.18 0.81 3.45
CA PHE A 36 -3.73 0.65 3.40
C PHE A 36 -3.02 1.79 4.11
N SER A 37 -1.81 1.49 4.57
CA SER A 37 -0.80 2.49 4.88
C SER A 37 0.51 2.09 4.23
N VAL A 38 1.24 3.09 3.74
CA VAL A 38 2.51 2.93 3.06
C VAL A 38 3.53 3.89 3.67
N CYS A 39 4.67 3.38 4.09
CA CYS A 39 5.76 4.19 4.61
C CYS A 39 6.92 4.13 3.64
N ARG A 40 7.31 5.28 3.10
CA ARG A 40 8.59 5.41 2.38
C ARG A 40 9.70 5.62 3.40
N GLN A 41 10.72 4.79 3.37
CA GLN A 41 11.90 4.88 4.22
C GLN A 41 12.99 5.65 3.45
N GLY A 42 13.28 6.86 3.92
CA GLY A 42 14.00 7.88 3.17
C GLY A 42 15.47 7.57 2.91
N ALA A 43 15.84 7.61 1.63
CA ALA A 43 17.06 8.20 1.09
C ALA A 43 16.89 8.29 -0.44
N PRO A 44 17.40 9.32 -1.13
CA PRO A 44 18.00 10.54 -0.57
C PRO A 44 16.99 11.62 -0.14
N SER A 45 15.70 11.50 -0.45
CA SER A 45 14.65 12.46 -0.05
C SER A 45 13.92 12.03 1.24
N ASP A 46 13.08 12.92 1.78
CA ASP A 46 12.34 12.72 3.03
C ASP A 46 11.44 11.47 3.05
N ALA A 47 11.30 10.91 4.25
CA ALA A 47 10.34 9.86 4.52
C ALA A 47 8.92 10.43 4.50
N PHE A 48 7.94 9.59 4.17
CA PHE A 48 6.54 9.94 4.32
C PHE A 48 5.72 8.73 4.73
N ILE A 49 4.57 9.00 5.33
CA ILE A 49 3.53 8.00 5.59
C ILE A 49 2.34 8.37 4.72
N GLY A 50 1.92 7.44 3.86
CA GLY A 50 0.67 7.51 3.11
C GLY A 50 -0.38 6.60 3.72
N SER A 51 -1.63 6.98 3.61
CA SER A 51 -2.76 6.10 3.92
C SER A 51 -3.92 6.35 2.98
N GLY A 52 -4.81 5.37 2.85
CA GLY A 52 -6.02 5.48 2.05
C GLY A 52 -6.90 4.25 2.17
N ASP A 53 -8.05 4.32 1.51
CA ASP A 53 -9.00 3.22 1.38
C ASP A 53 -9.07 2.75 -0.09
N CYS A 54 -9.30 1.44 -0.29
CA CYS A 54 -9.34 0.78 -1.59
C CYS A 54 -10.73 0.17 -1.95
N THR A 55 -11.80 0.74 -1.40
CA THR A 55 -13.20 0.27 -1.47
C THR A 55 -14.06 1.01 -2.52
N PRO A 56 -14.52 0.41 -3.62
CA PRO A 56 -14.62 -1.02 -3.83
C PRO A 56 -13.41 -1.58 -4.56
N PHE A 57 -13.13 -2.84 -4.27
CA PHE A 57 -12.16 -3.63 -5.01
C PHE A 57 -12.50 -3.69 -6.51
N THR A 58 -11.50 -3.55 -7.37
CA THR A 58 -11.66 -3.63 -8.83
C THR A 58 -11.23 -5.02 -9.34
N PRO A 59 -12.15 -5.88 -9.80
CA PRO A 59 -11.81 -7.18 -10.34
C PRO A 59 -11.26 -7.07 -11.77
N THR A 60 -9.94 -7.18 -11.91
CA THR A 60 -9.18 -7.18 -13.18
C THR A 60 -8.20 -8.35 -13.20
N GLY A 61 -8.11 -9.11 -14.29
CA GLY A 61 -7.20 -10.28 -14.33
C GLY A 61 -7.51 -11.35 -13.26
N PRO A 62 -6.56 -12.27 -13.00
CA PRO A 62 -6.73 -13.34 -12.02
C PRO A 62 -6.92 -12.86 -10.57
N ARG A 63 -6.21 -11.81 -10.12
CA ARG A 63 -6.27 -11.35 -8.72
C ARG A 63 -6.85 -9.96 -8.52
N GLY A 64 -6.90 -9.10 -9.53
CA GLY A 64 -7.46 -7.76 -9.40
C GLY A 64 -6.47 -6.68 -9.01
N THR A 65 -7.00 -5.48 -8.86
CA THR A 65 -6.24 -4.29 -8.49
C THR A 65 -6.93 -3.59 -7.33
N LEU A 66 -6.17 -3.23 -6.30
CA LEU A 66 -6.62 -2.34 -5.23
C LEU A 66 -6.29 -0.91 -5.66
N ASN A 67 -7.32 -0.10 -5.92
CA ASN A 67 -7.16 1.31 -6.26
C ASN A 67 -7.59 2.16 -5.08
N GLY A 68 -6.79 3.18 -4.75
CA GLY A 68 -7.18 4.16 -3.74
C GLY A 68 -8.44 4.92 -4.15
N GLN A 69 -9.21 5.39 -3.17
CA GLN A 69 -10.38 6.24 -3.41
C GLN A 69 -10.04 7.43 -4.32
N PRO A 70 -10.96 7.80 -5.24
CA PRO A 70 -10.78 8.99 -6.06
C PRO A 70 -10.68 10.26 -5.20
N ALA A 71 -9.96 11.26 -5.70
CA ALA A 71 -9.80 12.53 -5.02
C ALA A 71 -11.16 13.17 -4.68
N GLY A 72 -11.28 13.71 -3.46
CA GLY A 72 -12.51 14.33 -2.95
C GLY A 72 -13.48 13.37 -2.26
N PHE A 73 -13.20 12.06 -2.24
CA PHE A 73 -13.97 11.07 -1.49
C PHE A 73 -13.36 10.80 -0.12
N THR A 74 -14.19 10.39 0.84
CA THR A 74 -13.71 9.91 2.14
C THR A 74 -12.79 8.71 1.94
N GLY A 75 -11.57 8.78 2.47
CA GLY A 75 -10.55 7.73 2.27
C GLY A 75 -9.63 7.94 1.07
N ALA A 76 -9.76 9.07 0.36
CA ALA A 76 -8.81 9.49 -0.69
C ALA A 76 -7.37 9.46 -0.17
N PRO A 77 -6.41 8.84 -0.89
CA PRO A 77 -5.06 8.68 -0.36
C PRO A 77 -4.37 10.01 -0.08
N THR A 78 -3.77 10.10 1.09
CA THR A 78 -3.02 11.29 1.54
C THR A 78 -1.67 10.87 2.09
N ALA A 79 -0.60 11.50 1.59
CA ALA A 79 0.75 11.36 2.09
C ALA A 79 1.06 12.50 3.06
N TYR A 80 1.64 12.14 4.21
CA TYR A 80 2.00 13.03 5.30
C TYR A 80 3.54 13.12 5.35
N PHE A 81 4.05 14.32 5.14
CA PHE A 81 5.47 14.65 5.19
C PHE A 81 5.73 15.50 6.44
N ASP A 82 6.71 15.09 7.23
CA ASP A 82 7.21 15.93 8.32
C ASP A 82 8.04 17.06 7.72
N ASP A 83 7.66 18.30 7.99
CA ASP A 83 8.38 19.49 7.57
C ASP A 83 9.10 20.12 8.77
N PHE A 84 10.42 19.91 8.80
CA PHE A 84 11.32 20.46 9.82
C PHE A 84 11.97 21.79 9.39
N SER A 85 11.54 22.41 8.28
CA SER A 85 12.13 23.65 7.77
C SER A 85 11.85 24.88 8.64
N SER A 86 10.88 24.79 9.55
CA SER A 86 10.50 25.86 10.46
C SER A 86 10.78 25.52 11.93
N SER A 87 10.77 26.52 12.81
CA SER A 87 11.04 26.35 14.25
C SER A 87 10.02 25.47 14.97
N SER A 88 8.86 25.23 14.37
CA SER A 88 7.82 24.33 14.86
C SER A 88 7.46 23.36 13.75
N PRO A 89 7.81 22.07 13.85
CA PRO A 89 7.56 21.11 12.76
C PRO A 89 6.09 21.09 12.36
N THR A 90 5.84 21.08 11.05
CA THR A 90 4.50 21.00 10.47
C THR A 90 4.32 19.70 9.69
N ILE A 91 3.07 19.29 9.49
CA ILE A 91 2.76 18.13 8.65
C ILE A 91 2.18 18.62 7.33
N ASN A 92 2.94 18.42 6.25
CA ASN A 92 2.48 18.70 4.91
C ASN A 92 1.68 17.51 4.38
N GLN A 93 0.47 17.79 3.87
CA GLN A 93 -0.44 16.77 3.34
C GLN A 93 -0.50 16.87 1.83
N VAL A 94 -0.22 15.76 1.16
CA VAL A 94 -0.16 15.68 -0.31
C VAL A 94 -1.12 14.60 -0.78
N PRO A 95 -2.18 14.95 -1.54
CA PRO A 95 -3.05 13.94 -2.13
C PRO A 95 -2.28 13.16 -3.20
N PHE A 96 -2.55 11.87 -3.29
CA PHE A 96 -1.96 11.02 -4.31
C PHE A 96 -2.94 9.95 -4.80
N ASN A 97 -2.68 9.38 -5.97
CA ASN A 97 -3.36 8.18 -6.44
C ASN A 97 -2.54 6.96 -6.04
N PHE A 98 -3.22 5.90 -5.66
CA PHE A 98 -2.62 4.62 -5.30
C PHE A 98 -3.21 3.51 -6.16
N SER A 99 -2.36 2.60 -6.65
CA SER A 99 -2.79 1.38 -7.33
C SER A 99 -1.86 0.23 -6.96
N PHE A 100 -2.43 -0.89 -6.57
CA PHE A 100 -1.70 -2.12 -6.24
C PHE A 100 -2.25 -3.26 -7.09
N ASP A 101 -1.46 -3.65 -8.09
CA ASP A 101 -1.72 -4.79 -8.96
C ASP A 101 -1.36 -6.08 -8.22
N LEU A 102 -2.38 -6.88 -7.90
CA LEU A 102 -2.21 -8.10 -7.14
C LEU A 102 -1.69 -9.27 -7.99
N ASP A 103 -1.76 -9.19 -9.32
CA ASP A 103 -1.20 -10.21 -10.20
C ASP A 103 0.32 -10.15 -10.22
N SER A 104 0.88 -8.95 -10.38
CA SER A 104 2.33 -8.73 -10.42
C SER A 104 2.96 -8.44 -9.05
N GLY A 105 2.18 -7.99 -8.08
CA GLY A 105 2.71 -7.44 -6.83
C GLY A 105 3.28 -6.03 -6.98
N LYS A 106 2.95 -5.32 -8.07
CA LYS A 106 3.44 -3.96 -8.35
C LYS A 106 2.54 -2.92 -7.70
N ILE A 107 3.15 -1.94 -7.05
CA ILE A 107 2.49 -0.73 -6.57
C ILE A 107 2.92 0.45 -7.43
N SER A 108 1.94 1.30 -7.75
CA SER A 108 2.13 2.56 -8.45
C SER A 108 1.45 3.67 -7.65
N MET A 109 2.19 4.73 -7.34
CA MET A 109 1.69 5.93 -6.68
C MET A 109 1.99 7.14 -7.54
N SER A 110 1.04 8.06 -7.67
CA SER A 110 1.25 9.31 -8.42
C SER A 110 0.72 10.51 -7.65
N GLY A 111 1.52 11.55 -7.53
CA GLY A 111 1.15 12.75 -6.77
C GLY A 111 2.20 13.83 -6.90
N ALA A 112 1.92 15.00 -6.34
CA ALA A 112 2.87 16.12 -6.26
C ALA A 112 3.78 15.96 -5.03
N PHE A 113 4.53 14.85 -4.97
CA PHE A 113 5.42 14.54 -3.86
C PHE A 113 6.61 15.54 -3.83
N PRO A 114 6.85 16.25 -2.71
CA PRO A 114 7.97 17.18 -2.59
C PRO A 114 9.30 16.48 -2.84
N ASP A 115 10.15 17.08 -3.68
CA ASP A 115 11.51 16.61 -3.99
C ASP A 115 11.60 15.12 -4.39
N LEU A 116 10.52 14.61 -5.00
CA LEU A 116 10.37 13.25 -5.46
C LEU A 116 9.78 13.22 -6.88
N PRO A 117 10.01 12.14 -7.65
CA PRO A 117 9.31 11.93 -8.91
C PRO A 117 7.78 11.94 -8.70
N GLY A 118 7.05 12.54 -9.65
CA GLY A 118 5.58 12.58 -9.60
C GLY A 118 4.90 11.21 -9.74
N SER A 119 5.67 10.17 -10.04
CA SER A 119 5.25 8.77 -10.10
C SER A 119 6.30 7.91 -9.40
N LEU A 120 5.85 7.06 -8.48
CA LEU A 120 6.66 6.15 -7.69
C LEU A 120 6.15 4.72 -7.93
N GLU A 121 7.05 3.81 -8.28
CA GLU A 121 6.72 2.41 -8.57
C GLU A 121 7.65 1.46 -7.82
N PHE A 122 7.10 0.38 -7.28
CA PHE A 122 7.87 -0.65 -6.58
C PHE A 122 7.15 -2.00 -6.56
N PHE A 123 7.90 -3.08 -6.38
CA PHE A 123 7.37 -4.43 -6.17
C PHE A 123 7.45 -4.81 -4.70
N VAL A 124 6.48 -5.59 -4.23
CA VAL A 124 6.42 -5.98 -2.82
C VAL A 124 6.86 -7.41 -2.56
N GLU A 125 7.44 -7.61 -1.38
CA GLU A 125 7.75 -8.91 -0.79
C GLU A 125 7.07 -9.05 0.57
N TYR A 126 6.60 -10.25 0.86
CA TYR A 126 5.88 -10.56 2.10
C TYR A 126 6.78 -10.50 3.33
N ILE A 127 6.34 -9.79 4.38
CA ILE A 127 6.94 -9.87 5.72
C ILE A 127 6.17 -10.84 6.60
N ARG A 128 4.90 -10.54 6.86
CA ARG A 128 4.07 -11.27 7.82
C ARG A 128 2.58 -10.93 7.73
N GLU A 129 1.78 -11.85 8.24
CA GLU A 129 0.38 -11.62 8.63
C GLU A 129 0.29 -11.32 10.14
N PHE A 130 -0.72 -10.55 10.54
CA PHE A 130 -1.08 -10.36 11.94
C PHE A 130 -2.53 -9.91 12.10
N ASP A 131 -3.15 -10.32 13.21
CA ASP A 131 -4.53 -10.02 13.52
C ASP A 131 -4.63 -8.99 14.65
N GLY A 132 -5.55 -8.04 14.51
CA GLY A 132 -5.90 -7.03 15.52
C GLY A 132 -7.20 -7.37 16.25
N ARG A 133 -7.88 -6.38 16.84
CA ARG A 133 -9.23 -6.50 17.45
C ARG A 133 -10.32 -6.78 16.39
N GLY A 134 -10.26 -7.91 15.71
CA GLY A 134 -11.22 -8.33 14.68
C GLY A 134 -10.85 -7.97 13.23
N GLY A 135 -9.75 -7.24 13.00
CA GLY A 135 -9.22 -6.95 11.66
C GLY A 135 -8.04 -7.85 11.29
N LYS A 136 -7.89 -8.15 10.00
CA LYS A 136 -6.76 -8.91 9.43
C LYS A 136 -5.79 -7.99 8.73
N ASN A 137 -4.50 -8.23 8.87
CA ASN A 137 -3.47 -7.36 8.27
C ASN A 137 -2.37 -8.19 7.59
N ILE A 138 -1.87 -7.67 6.48
CA ILE A 138 -0.70 -8.20 5.78
C ILE A 138 0.33 -7.08 5.65
N LEU A 139 1.57 -7.36 6.03
CA LEU A 139 2.70 -6.45 5.88
C LEU A 139 3.61 -6.92 4.75
N PHE A 140 4.02 -5.96 3.93
CA PHE A 140 4.98 -6.14 2.86
C PHE A 140 6.12 -5.12 2.97
N HIS A 141 7.26 -5.41 2.35
CA HIS A 141 8.33 -4.44 2.11
C HIS A 141 8.71 -4.38 0.64
N SER A 142 9.48 -3.36 0.29
CA SER A 142 10.20 -3.27 -0.97
C SER A 142 11.58 -2.70 -0.71
N GLU A 143 12.60 -3.38 -1.24
CA GLU A 143 13.99 -2.90 -1.23
C GLU A 143 14.39 -2.24 -2.57
N GLN A 144 13.54 -2.34 -3.59
CA GLN A 144 13.81 -1.84 -4.94
C GLN A 144 12.60 -1.04 -5.46
N ALA A 145 12.75 0.28 -5.41
CA ALA A 145 11.77 1.22 -5.93
C ALA A 145 12.36 2.15 -6.99
N SER A 146 11.50 2.75 -7.80
CA SER A 146 11.87 3.66 -8.89
C SER A 146 12.68 4.89 -8.45
N ASP A 147 12.61 5.26 -7.19
CA ASP A 147 13.30 6.39 -6.57
C ASP A 147 14.45 5.97 -5.66
N ASN A 148 14.80 4.67 -5.65
CA ASN A 148 15.84 4.04 -4.83
C ASN A 148 15.59 4.08 -3.31
N ALA A 149 14.35 4.29 -2.88
CA ALA A 149 13.96 4.18 -1.47
C ALA A 149 13.42 2.79 -1.11
N GLY A 150 13.42 2.50 0.19
CA GLY A 150 12.69 1.36 0.74
C GLY A 150 11.24 1.71 1.03
N TYR A 151 10.33 0.74 0.89
CA TYR A 151 8.92 0.92 1.23
C TYR A 151 8.45 -0.17 2.18
N VAL A 152 7.51 0.17 3.05
CA VAL A 152 6.75 -0.77 3.88
C VAL A 152 5.27 -0.51 3.63
N LEU A 153 4.52 -1.55 3.30
CA LEU A 153 3.08 -1.48 3.05
C LEU A 153 2.35 -2.36 4.05
N ALA A 154 1.38 -1.80 4.76
CA ALA A 154 0.37 -2.57 5.46
C ALA A 154 -0.96 -2.49 4.70
N VAL A 155 -1.60 -3.63 4.47
CA VAL A 155 -2.96 -3.71 3.96
C VAL A 155 -3.83 -4.36 5.03
N GLN A 156 -4.96 -3.73 5.33
CA GLN A 156 -5.87 -4.11 6.39
C GLN A 156 -7.25 -4.41 5.83
N LEU A 157 -7.83 -5.54 6.24
CA LEU A 157 -9.26 -5.78 6.20
C LEU A 157 -9.85 -5.31 7.53
N VAL A 158 -10.59 -4.20 7.49
CA VAL A 158 -11.28 -3.65 8.66
C VAL A 158 -12.60 -4.39 8.82
N GLY A 159 -12.79 -5.08 9.95
CA GLY A 159 -14.05 -5.77 10.21
C GLY A 159 -15.21 -4.78 10.34
N ALA A 160 -16.37 -5.11 9.77
CA ALA A 160 -17.59 -4.35 10.00
C ALA A 160 -17.94 -4.39 11.50
N SER A 161 -17.98 -3.21 12.13
CA SER A 161 -18.36 -3.03 13.54
C SER A 161 -19.86 -3.11 13.76
#